data_AF-A0A315BM84-F1
#
_entry.id   AF-A0A315BM84-F1
#
_cell.length_a   1.000
_cell.length_b   1.000
_cell.length_c   1.000
_cell.angle_alpha   90.00
_cell.angle_beta   90.00
_cell.angle_gamma   90.00
#
_symmetry.space_group_name_H-M   'P 1'
#
loop_
_entity.id
_entity.type
_entity.pdbx_description
1 polymer ?
#
loop_
_entity_poly.entity_id
_entity_poly.type
_entity_poly.pdbx_seq_one_letter_code
_entity_poly.pdbx_strand_id
1 'polypeptide(L)'
;MIDAVTEVASELTAEELASLGVSETGVTAVINAISEVSSELHPAPEVCPTAAESSTYSLSNGQSLDLTTVLKDMSYNGIVKGLEQVDMDTDTSANVVSLTLADVLSMPPTNGVYQLVLSGAANDKVMLTEGEWTDTGNVVNQNGHTYAVYTGTTDPSAQLLIDQHMLQSHQTS
;
A
#
# COMPACT_ATOMS: atom_id res chain seq x y z
N MET A 1 -14.80 21.79 -18.51
CA MET A 1 -14.23 22.61 -19.59
C MET A 1 -13.13 21.78 -20.20
N ILE A 2 -13.48 21.07 -21.28
CA ILE A 2 -12.56 20.39 -22.19
C ILE A 2 -11.94 21.50 -23.01
N ASP A 3 -10.63 21.73 -22.94
CA ASP A 3 -9.91 22.64 -23.83
C ASP A 3 -8.39 22.49 -23.63
N ALA A 4 -7.77 21.70 -24.52
CA ALA A 4 -6.36 21.82 -24.94
C ALA A 4 -5.95 20.73 -25.97
N VAL A 5 -6.89 20.12 -26.70
CA VAL A 5 -6.56 19.20 -27.81
C VAL A 5 -7.32 19.62 -29.05
N THR A 6 -7.02 20.81 -29.53
CA THR A 6 -7.37 21.23 -30.87
C THR A 6 -6.28 22.18 -31.32
N GLU A 7 -5.81 22.00 -32.56
CA GLU A 7 -4.95 22.93 -33.30
C GLU A 7 -3.44 22.65 -33.28
N VAL A 8 -3.04 21.48 -33.79
CA VAL A 8 -1.97 21.44 -34.82
C VAL A 8 -2.43 20.55 -35.97
N ALA A 9 -3.57 20.91 -36.56
CA ALA A 9 -3.91 20.47 -37.91
C ALA A 9 -3.68 21.66 -38.83
N SER A 10 -2.40 22.01 -39.06
CA SER A 10 -2.07 22.85 -40.19
C SER A 10 -2.33 22.02 -41.44
N GLU A 11 -3.48 22.28 -42.07
CA GLU A 11 -3.94 21.68 -43.31
C GLU A 11 -2.85 21.76 -44.38
N LEU A 12 -2.12 20.66 -44.61
CA LEU A 12 -1.38 20.48 -45.87
C LEU A 12 -2.43 20.29 -46.97
N THR A 13 -2.55 21.28 -47.85
CA THR A 13 -3.53 21.26 -48.92
C THR A 13 -3.20 20.16 -49.94
N ALA A 14 -4.23 19.61 -50.60
CA ALA A 14 -4.08 18.51 -51.56
C ALA A 14 -3.13 18.83 -52.73
N GLU A 15 -2.92 20.13 -53.03
CA GLU A 15 -1.98 20.60 -54.06
C GLU A 15 -0.50 20.47 -53.65
N GLU A 16 -0.16 20.56 -52.36
CA GLU A 16 1.21 20.37 -51.88
C GLU A 16 1.63 18.89 -51.87
N LEU A 17 0.68 17.98 -51.64
CA LEU A 17 0.94 16.54 -51.70
C LEU A 17 1.18 16.02 -53.13
N ALA A 18 0.56 16.65 -54.14
CA ALA A 18 0.78 16.31 -55.55
C ALA A 18 2.20 16.67 -56.05
N SER A 19 2.83 17.71 -55.48
CA SER A 19 4.20 18.13 -55.83
C SER A 19 5.29 17.17 -55.34
N LEU A 20 4.97 16.25 -54.41
CA LEU A 20 5.93 15.31 -53.81
C LEU A 20 5.81 13.88 -54.40
N GLY A 21 4.92 13.66 -55.37
CA GLY A 21 4.81 12.38 -56.10
C GLY A 21 4.23 11.22 -55.29
N VAL A 22 3.55 11.49 -54.17
CA VAL A 22 2.97 10.45 -53.30
C VAL A 22 1.57 10.10 -53.78
N SER A 23 1.39 8.90 -54.36
CA SER A 23 0.05 8.37 -54.70
C SER A 23 -0.80 8.14 -53.45
N GLU A 24 -2.13 8.19 -53.55
CA GLU A 24 -3.08 8.06 -52.42
C GLU A 24 -2.80 6.83 -51.52
N THR A 25 -2.27 5.74 -52.09
CA THR A 25 -1.87 4.53 -51.33
C THR A 25 -0.68 4.78 -50.38
N GLY A 26 0.20 5.72 -50.71
CA GLY A 26 1.34 6.11 -49.87
C GLY A 26 0.95 6.96 -48.66
N VAL A 27 -0.14 7.73 -48.76
CA VAL A 27 -0.66 8.54 -47.65
C VAL A 27 -1.15 7.64 -46.51
N THR A 28 -1.83 6.53 -46.84
CA THR A 28 -2.28 5.54 -45.85
C THR A 28 -1.10 4.85 -45.14
N ALA A 29 -0.01 4.58 -45.87
CA ALA A 29 1.19 3.97 -45.29
C ALA A 29 1.94 4.93 -44.33
N VAL A 30 2.00 6.22 -44.68
CA VAL A 30 2.61 7.25 -43.81
C VAL A 30 1.76 7.49 -42.56
N ILE A 31 0.42 7.52 -42.68
CA ILE A 31 -0.47 7.63 -41.51
C ILE A 31 -0.31 6.43 -40.57
N ASN A 32 -0.21 5.20 -41.10
CA ASN A 32 0.04 4.02 -40.27
C ASN A 32 1.42 4.07 -39.59
N ALA A 33 2.47 4.51 -40.29
CA ALA A 33 3.81 4.64 -39.70
C ALA A 33 3.88 5.72 -38.60
N ILE A 34 3.11 6.82 -38.75
CA ILE A 34 3.01 7.85 -37.70
C ILE A 34 2.20 7.33 -36.51
N SER A 35 1.18 6.50 -36.74
CA SER A 35 0.45 5.83 -35.67
C SER A 35 1.34 4.86 -34.88
N GLU A 36 2.34 4.24 -35.51
CA GLU A 36 3.30 3.35 -34.82
C GLU A 36 4.37 4.14 -34.06
N VAL A 37 4.84 5.28 -34.57
CA VAL A 37 5.83 6.16 -33.89
C VAL A 37 5.26 6.90 -32.67
N SER A 38 3.95 7.15 -32.62
CA SER A 38 3.32 7.74 -31.44
C SER A 38 3.23 6.78 -30.24
N SER A 39 3.54 5.50 -30.43
CA SER A 39 3.53 4.48 -29.39
C SER A 39 4.84 4.39 -28.60
N GLU A 40 5.91 5.06 -29.03
CA GLU A 40 7.27 4.93 -28.46
C GLU A 40 7.76 6.18 -27.72
N LEU A 41 6.86 7.06 -27.25
CA LEU A 41 7.26 7.99 -26.21
C LEU A 41 7.27 7.23 -24.88
N HIS A 42 8.45 6.72 -24.53
CA HIS A 42 8.72 6.22 -23.19
C HIS A 42 8.14 7.21 -22.17
N PRO A 43 7.31 6.78 -21.20
CA PRO A 43 7.14 7.60 -20.02
C PRO A 43 8.56 7.85 -19.49
N ALA A 44 8.86 9.12 -19.15
CA ALA A 44 9.99 9.42 -18.29
C ALA A 44 10.00 8.39 -17.15
N PRO A 45 11.16 8.04 -16.55
CA PRO A 45 11.14 7.28 -15.31
C PRO A 45 10.40 8.14 -14.28
N GLU A 46 9.08 8.01 -14.25
CA GLU A 46 8.30 8.04 -13.04
C GLU A 46 9.10 7.11 -12.16
N VAL A 47 9.86 7.70 -11.23
CA VAL A 47 10.24 7.04 -10.01
C VAL A 47 8.94 6.46 -9.56
N CYS A 48 8.72 5.17 -9.86
CA CYS A 48 7.56 4.45 -9.41
C CYS A 48 7.61 4.66 -7.91
N PRO A 49 6.72 5.45 -7.27
CA PRO A 49 6.45 5.11 -5.89
C PRO A 49 5.83 3.73 -6.08
N THR A 50 6.63 2.68 -5.93
CA THR A 50 6.07 1.34 -5.80
C THR A 50 5.02 1.53 -4.73
N ALA A 51 3.75 1.46 -5.13
CA ALA A 51 2.65 1.38 -4.19
C ALA A 51 3.14 0.33 -3.20
N ALA A 52 3.25 0.68 -1.92
CA ALA A 52 3.61 -0.30 -0.93
C ALA A 52 2.66 -1.46 -1.17
N GLU A 53 3.21 -2.60 -1.61
CA GLU A 53 2.41 -3.79 -1.88
C GLU A 53 1.84 -4.17 -0.52
N SER A 54 0.59 -3.77 -0.28
CA SER A 54 -0.19 -4.08 0.92
C SER A 54 -0.03 -5.56 1.23
N SER A 55 0.70 -5.88 2.29
CA SER A 55 0.97 -7.26 2.67
C SER A 55 0.22 -7.61 3.95
N THR A 56 -0.50 -8.72 3.91
CA THR A 56 -1.12 -9.35 5.08
C THR A 56 -0.25 -10.53 5.51
N TYR A 57 0.05 -10.63 6.81
CA TYR A 57 0.71 -11.78 7.42
C TYR A 57 -0.31 -12.58 8.24
N SER A 58 -0.74 -13.74 7.73
CA SER A 58 -1.72 -14.60 8.41
C SER A 58 -1.03 -15.60 9.34
N LEU A 59 -1.52 -15.69 10.57
CA LEU A 59 -1.12 -16.69 11.56
C LEU A 59 -2.07 -17.90 11.53
N SER A 60 -1.54 -19.07 11.90
CA SER A 60 -2.32 -20.30 11.93
C SER A 60 -1.81 -21.26 12.98
N ASN A 61 -2.68 -22.13 13.50
CA ASN A 61 -2.33 -23.18 14.46
C ASN A 61 -1.74 -22.65 15.78
N GLY A 62 -2.22 -21.49 16.25
CA GLY A 62 -1.86 -20.93 17.56
C GLY A 62 -0.41 -20.46 17.63
N GLN A 63 0.04 -19.78 16.58
CA GLN A 63 1.40 -19.27 16.47
C GLN A 63 1.65 -18.08 17.40
N SER A 64 2.89 -18.00 17.89
CA SER A 64 3.42 -16.80 18.49
C SER A 64 4.34 -16.11 17.50
N LEU A 65 3.99 -14.89 17.11
CA LEU A 65 4.73 -14.03 16.21
C LEU A 65 5.50 -12.98 17.01
N ASP A 66 6.83 -12.99 16.89
CA ASP A 66 7.66 -11.86 17.29
C ASP A 66 7.91 -10.99 16.05
N LEU A 67 7.23 -9.86 15.98
CA LEU A 67 7.26 -8.99 14.82
C LEU A 67 8.65 -8.40 14.59
N THR A 68 9.41 -8.11 15.65
CA THR A 68 10.79 -7.62 15.54
C THR A 68 11.68 -8.59 14.78
N THR A 69 11.51 -9.89 15.02
CA THR A 69 12.28 -10.92 14.31
C THR A 69 11.80 -11.06 12.87
N VAL A 70 10.49 -11.09 12.64
CA VAL A 70 9.94 -11.25 11.29
C VAL A 70 10.27 -10.08 10.38
N LEU A 71 10.22 -8.83 10.85
CA LEU A 71 10.57 -7.68 10.02
C LEU A 71 12.05 -7.65 9.66
N LYS A 72 12.94 -8.16 10.54
CA LYS A 72 14.36 -8.33 10.21
C LYS A 72 14.56 -9.35 9.09
N ASP A 73 13.84 -10.48 9.14
CA ASP A 73 13.91 -11.51 8.10
C ASP A 73 13.26 -11.07 6.78
N MET A 74 12.23 -10.21 6.87
CA MET A 74 11.57 -9.59 5.71
C MET A 74 12.35 -8.40 5.13
N SER A 75 13.35 -7.89 5.87
CA SER A 75 14.15 -6.76 5.44
C SER A 75 15.12 -7.18 4.34
N TYR A 76 15.06 -6.50 3.20
CA TYR A 76 16.05 -6.64 2.13
C TYR A 76 16.82 -5.33 1.98
N ASN A 77 18.16 -5.39 2.11
CA ASN A 77 19.04 -4.20 2.13
C ASN A 77 18.61 -3.12 3.14
N GLY A 78 18.01 -3.52 4.27
CA GLY A 78 17.53 -2.59 5.30
C GLY A 78 16.14 -2.02 5.06
N ILE A 79 15.46 -2.42 3.98
CA ILE A 79 14.09 -2.01 3.67
C ILE A 79 13.14 -3.15 4.02
N VAL A 80 12.23 -2.90 4.96
CA VAL A 80 11.17 -3.83 5.34
C VAL A 80 10.08 -3.80 4.27
N LYS A 81 9.62 -4.97 3.81
CA LYS A 81 8.47 -5.07 2.90
C LYS A 81 7.22 -4.48 3.57
N GLY A 82 6.33 -3.85 2.80
CA GLY A 82 5.12 -3.19 3.28
C GLY A 82 4.13 -4.14 3.95
N LEU A 83 4.34 -4.45 5.22
CA LEU A 83 3.37 -5.13 6.06
C LEU A 83 2.34 -4.12 6.55
N GLU A 84 1.06 -4.38 6.27
CA GLU A 84 -0.04 -3.51 6.67
C GLU A 84 -0.97 -4.18 7.67
N GLN A 85 -1.09 -5.51 7.60
CA GLN A 85 -1.99 -6.28 8.45
C GLN A 85 -1.33 -7.55 8.97
N VAL A 86 -1.57 -7.86 10.24
CA VAL A 86 -1.43 -9.19 10.81
C VAL A 86 -2.83 -9.77 11.01
N ASP A 87 -3.08 -10.92 10.40
CA ASP A 87 -4.38 -11.60 10.42
C ASP A 87 -4.31 -12.86 11.28
N MET A 88 -5.07 -12.86 12.37
CA MET A 88 -5.25 -14.00 13.29
C MET A 88 -6.69 -14.53 13.25
N ASP A 89 -7.62 -13.82 12.59
CA ASP A 89 -9.06 -14.11 12.66
C ASP A 89 -9.43 -15.41 11.92
N THR A 90 -8.60 -15.83 10.98
CA THR A 90 -8.79 -17.07 10.22
C THR A 90 -8.44 -18.34 10.99
N ASP A 91 -7.84 -18.22 12.18
CA ASP A 91 -7.44 -19.36 13.03
C ASP A 91 -8.29 -19.44 14.29
N THR A 92 -8.83 -20.63 14.55
CA THR A 92 -9.61 -20.89 15.77
C THR A 92 -8.74 -21.11 17.02
N SER A 93 -7.43 -21.28 16.84
CA SER A 93 -6.46 -21.44 17.93
C SER A 93 -5.98 -20.08 18.43
N ALA A 94 -5.53 -20.00 19.69
CA ALA A 94 -5.01 -18.76 20.25
C ALA A 94 -3.64 -18.38 19.68
N ASN A 95 -3.58 -17.27 18.96
CA ASN A 95 -2.34 -16.67 18.46
C ASN A 95 -1.87 -15.54 19.36
N VAL A 96 -0.58 -15.26 19.31
CA VAL A 96 0.04 -14.15 20.05
C VAL A 96 0.92 -13.35 19.10
N VAL A 97 0.78 -12.03 19.11
CA VAL A 97 1.66 -11.12 18.38
C VAL A 97 2.37 -10.21 19.38
N SER A 98 3.69 -10.20 19.36
CA SER A 98 4.53 -9.26 20.10
C SER A 98 5.10 -8.23 19.15
N LEU A 99 5.02 -6.95 19.51
CA LEU A 99 5.56 -5.84 18.72
C LEU A 99 5.96 -4.65 19.60
N THR A 100 6.85 -3.83 19.05
CA THR A 100 7.32 -2.56 19.60
C THR A 100 6.90 -1.39 18.70
N LEU A 101 7.01 -0.16 19.20
CA LEU A 101 6.86 1.05 18.39
C LEU A 101 7.88 1.11 17.25
N ALA A 102 9.12 0.68 17.51
CA ALA A 102 10.17 0.66 16.50
C ALA A 102 9.83 -0.26 15.32
N ASP A 103 9.13 -1.38 15.56
CA ASP A 103 8.70 -2.29 14.50
C ASP A 103 7.75 -1.60 13.52
N VAL A 104 6.75 -0.87 14.03
CA VAL A 104 5.79 -0.14 13.20
C VAL A 104 6.47 1.01 12.44
N LEU A 105 7.37 1.75 13.10
CA LEU A 105 8.14 2.82 12.47
C LEU A 105 9.13 2.32 11.40
N SER A 106 9.49 1.03 11.42
CA SER A 106 10.38 0.43 10.42
C SER A 106 9.67 0.09 9.11
N MET A 107 8.34 0.11 9.10
CA MET A 107 7.50 -0.15 7.92
C MET A 107 7.39 1.11 7.05
N PRO A 108 7.08 0.99 5.75
CA PRO A 108 6.79 2.15 4.92
C PRO A 108 5.48 2.83 5.38
N PRO A 109 5.45 4.18 5.53
CA PRO A 109 4.23 4.88 5.89
C PRO A 109 3.32 5.09 4.68
N THR A 110 2.01 5.13 4.94
CA THR A 110 1.00 5.53 3.96
C THR A 110 0.52 6.94 4.30
N ASN A 111 0.69 7.89 3.38
CA ASN A 111 0.36 9.31 3.61
C ASN A 111 1.00 9.92 4.87
N GLY A 112 2.21 9.47 5.23
CA GLY A 112 2.95 9.94 6.39
C GLY A 112 2.54 9.30 7.73
N VAL A 113 1.69 8.27 7.70
CA VAL A 113 1.31 7.48 8.88
C VAL A 113 1.86 6.07 8.77
N TYR A 114 2.57 5.63 9.80
CA TYR A 114 3.03 4.25 9.95
C TYR A 114 1.91 3.46 10.62
N GLN A 115 1.18 2.67 9.84
CA GLN A 115 -0.01 1.98 10.35
C GLN A 115 0.15 0.47 10.25
N LEU A 116 -0.23 -0.23 11.33
CA LEU A 116 -0.39 -1.67 11.34
C LEU A 116 -1.77 -2.04 11.88
N VAL A 117 -2.47 -2.92 11.15
CA VAL A 117 -3.77 -3.48 11.54
C VAL A 117 -3.57 -4.87 12.13
N LEU A 118 -4.15 -5.14 13.30
CA LEU A 118 -4.20 -6.46 13.92
C LEU A 118 -5.64 -6.92 13.99
N SER A 119 -5.99 -7.88 13.15
CA SER A 119 -7.30 -8.53 13.11
C SER A 119 -7.23 -9.88 13.81
N GLY A 120 -8.18 -10.18 14.69
CA GLY A 120 -8.17 -11.42 15.46
C GLY A 120 -9.42 -11.61 16.30
N ALA A 121 -9.55 -12.80 16.87
CA ALA A 121 -10.68 -13.21 17.71
C ALA A 121 -10.37 -13.03 19.21
N ALA A 122 -11.35 -13.33 20.06
CA ALA A 122 -11.26 -13.11 21.51
C ALA A 122 -10.22 -13.97 22.24
N ASN A 123 -9.73 -15.04 21.61
CA ASN A 123 -8.67 -15.91 22.12
C ASN A 123 -7.27 -15.46 21.74
N ASP A 124 -7.12 -14.51 20.81
CA ASP A 124 -5.83 -13.99 20.38
C ASP A 124 -5.35 -12.85 21.27
N LYS A 125 -4.03 -12.62 21.29
CA LYS A 125 -3.40 -11.62 22.16
C LYS A 125 -2.40 -10.76 21.42
N VAL A 126 -2.39 -9.47 21.77
CA VAL A 126 -1.29 -8.54 21.42
C VAL A 126 -0.46 -8.27 22.66
N MET A 127 0.85 -8.46 22.55
CA MET A 127 1.83 -8.10 23.56
C MET A 127 2.53 -6.81 23.11
N LEU A 128 2.17 -5.70 23.73
CA LEU A 128 2.77 -4.39 23.50
C LEU A 128 3.85 -4.12 24.55
N THR A 129 4.94 -3.46 24.15
CA THR A 129 5.91 -2.93 25.11
C THR A 129 5.28 -1.82 25.94
N GLU A 130 5.43 -1.91 27.27
CA GLU A 130 4.84 -0.97 28.21
C GLU A 130 5.33 0.46 27.96
N GLY A 131 4.39 1.41 27.93
CA GLY A 131 4.68 2.84 27.75
C GLY A 131 4.91 3.29 26.31
N GLU A 132 5.02 2.39 25.33
CA GLU A 132 5.26 2.75 23.93
C GLU A 132 3.99 3.15 23.17
N TRP A 133 2.82 2.71 23.66
CA TRP A 133 1.54 2.90 23.00
C TRP A 133 0.53 3.55 23.93
N THR A 134 -0.22 4.51 23.40
CA THR A 134 -1.32 5.18 24.09
C THR A 134 -2.64 4.87 23.39
N ASP A 135 -3.59 4.31 24.13
CA ASP A 135 -4.98 4.16 23.66
C ASP A 135 -5.57 5.56 23.43
N THR A 136 -6.08 5.81 22.23
CA THR A 136 -6.68 7.11 21.90
C THR A 136 -8.14 7.23 22.33
N GLY A 137 -8.78 6.12 22.71
CA GLY A 137 -10.21 6.02 22.97
C GLY A 137 -11.08 6.06 21.70
N ASN A 138 -10.48 6.17 20.52
CA ASN A 138 -11.17 6.16 19.25
C ASN A 138 -11.30 4.74 18.69
N VAL A 139 -12.33 4.56 17.87
CA VAL A 139 -12.58 3.29 17.17
C VAL A 139 -12.76 3.51 15.67
N VAL A 140 -12.29 2.55 14.87
CA VAL A 140 -12.46 2.52 13.42
C VAL A 140 -13.21 1.25 13.05
N ASN A 141 -14.24 1.39 12.20
CA ASN A 141 -14.96 0.26 11.63
C ASN A 141 -14.48 0.03 10.20
N GLN A 142 -13.84 -1.10 9.93
CA GLN A 142 -13.40 -1.45 8.59
C GLN A 142 -13.46 -2.97 8.39
N ASN A 143 -13.79 -3.40 7.16
CA ASN A 143 -13.82 -4.80 6.76
C ASN A 143 -14.64 -5.75 7.66
N GLY A 144 -15.67 -5.25 8.35
CA GLY A 144 -16.50 -6.04 9.27
C GLY A 144 -15.99 -6.12 10.71
N HIS A 145 -14.86 -5.50 11.01
CA HIS A 145 -14.23 -5.46 12.33
C HIS A 145 -14.31 -4.06 12.94
N THR A 146 -14.28 -4.01 14.28
CA THR A 146 -14.15 -2.76 15.06
C THR A 146 -12.77 -2.74 15.71
N TYR A 147 -11.96 -1.74 15.37
CA TYR A 147 -10.59 -1.61 15.88
C TYR A 147 -10.50 -0.46 16.87
N ALA A 148 -9.87 -0.69 18.03
CA ALA A 148 -9.39 0.39 18.88
C ALA A 148 -8.11 0.98 18.27
N VAL A 149 -7.99 2.30 18.33
CA VAL A 149 -6.85 3.03 17.76
C VAL A 149 -5.86 3.38 18.86
N TYR A 150 -4.63 2.91 18.71
CA TYR A 150 -3.49 3.30 19.55
C TYR A 150 -2.53 4.16 18.76
N THR A 151 -1.89 5.11 19.43
CA THR A 151 -0.84 5.97 18.88
C THR A 151 0.48 5.72 19.59
N GLY A 152 1.60 5.86 18.87
CA GLY A 152 2.92 5.82 19.49
C GLY A 152 3.08 6.97 20.50
N THR A 153 3.57 6.66 21.69
CA THR A 153 3.73 7.65 22.78
C THR A 153 4.85 8.65 22.47
N THR A 154 5.95 8.20 21.88
CA THR A 154 7.11 9.04 21.54
C THR A 154 7.11 9.51 20.08
N ASP A 155 6.30 8.86 19.23
CA ASP A 155 6.10 9.25 17.83
C ASP A 155 4.62 9.05 17.42
N PRO A 156 3.82 10.12 17.33
CA PRO A 156 2.40 10.03 17.01
C PRO A 156 2.12 9.74 15.53
N SER A 157 3.15 9.67 14.67
CA SER A 157 2.97 9.21 13.28
C SER A 157 2.77 7.69 13.20
N ALA A 158 3.06 6.94 14.27
CA ALA A 158 2.77 5.51 14.37
C ALA A 158 1.37 5.24 14.94
N GLN A 159 0.64 4.34 14.29
CA GLN A 159 -0.71 3.98 14.63
C GLN A 159 -0.91 2.46 14.59
N LEU A 160 -1.58 1.92 15.61
CA LEU A 160 -2.09 0.55 15.60
C LEU A 160 -3.61 0.58 15.56
N LEU A 161 -4.19 -0.31 14.76
CA LEU A 161 -5.61 -0.65 14.80
C LEU A 161 -5.70 -2.07 15.35
N ILE A 162 -6.15 -2.23 16.59
CA ILE A 162 -6.28 -3.54 17.25
C ILE A 162 -7.74 -3.94 17.34
N ASP A 163 -8.10 -5.10 16.82
CA ASP A 163 -9.47 -5.62 16.90
C ASP A 163 -9.96 -5.66 18.35
N GLN A 164 -11.13 -5.07 18.60
CA GLN A 164 -11.71 -5.02 19.94
C GLN A 164 -12.03 -6.39 20.52
N HIS A 165 -12.27 -7.42 19.70
CA HIS A 165 -12.47 -8.78 20.20
C HIS A 165 -11.24 -9.27 20.96
N MET A 166 -10.03 -8.94 20.51
CA MET A 166 -8.79 -9.32 21.20
C MET A 166 -8.62 -8.61 22.55
N LEU A 167 -9.14 -7.38 22.68
CA LEU A 167 -9.01 -6.56 23.87
C LEU A 167 -9.90 -7.03 25.03
N GLN A 168 -10.97 -7.78 24.73
CA GLN A 168 -11.89 -8.33 25.72
C GLN A 168 -11.23 -9.41 26.59
N SER A 169 -10.06 -9.92 26.20
CA SER A 169 -9.29 -10.94 26.92
C SER A 169 -8.26 -10.39 27.91
N HIS A 170 -8.21 -9.06 28.12
CA HIS A 170 -7.38 -8.43 29.17
C HIS A 170 -7.84 -8.84 30.57
N GLN A 171 -7.42 -10.00 31.04
CA GLN A 171 -7.23 -10.26 32.46
C GLN A 171 -5.90 -9.59 32.84
N THR A 172 -6.00 -8.40 33.43
CA THR A 172 -4.91 -7.86 34.26
C THR A 172 -4.54 -8.94 35.29
N SER A 173 -3.30 -9.41 35.29
CA SER A 173 -2.79 -10.19 36.43
C SER A 173 -2.11 -9.28 37.44
#